data_AF-A0A930U5R2-F1
#
_entry.id   AF-A0A930U5R2-F1
#
_cell.length_a   1.000
_cell.length_b   1.000
_cell.length_c   1.000
_cell.angle_alpha   90.00
_cell.angle_beta   90.00
_cell.angle_gamma   90.00
#
_symmetry.space_group_name_H-M   'P 1'
#
loop_
_entity.id
_entity.type
_entity.pdbx_description
1 polymer ?
#
loop_
_entity_poly.entity_id
_entity_poly.type
_entity_poly.pdbx_seq_one_letter_code
_entity_poly.pdbx_strand_id
1 'polypeptide(L)'
;VWTACQYGFLGYILNFWFSPALVVGLALGLFFDYLPHRPFQSQERWTNARVYPSPVLNLLILGQNYHLVHHLWPSVPWYRYQRVYHAMRPALEAHGSPLTLGLWEPKSLMGFLYDLVLGIRFHRSHP
;
A
#
# COMPACT_ATOMS: atom_id res chain seq x y z
N VAL A 1 -17.61 20.89 -14.61
CA VAL A 1 -16.72 21.29 -15.74
C VAL A 1 -17.31 22.43 -16.54
N TRP A 2 -18.50 22.26 -17.16
CA TRP A 2 -19.15 23.32 -17.96
C TRP A 2 -19.23 24.68 -17.23
N THR A 3 -19.75 24.72 -16.00
CA THR A 3 -19.81 25.95 -15.18
C THR A 3 -18.44 26.57 -14.96
N ALA A 4 -17.41 25.76 -14.66
CA ALA A 4 -16.06 26.26 -14.46
C ALA A 4 -15.45 26.85 -15.74
N CYS A 5 -15.81 26.34 -16.92
CA CYS A 5 -15.45 26.94 -18.20
C CYS A 5 -16.15 28.29 -18.40
N GLN A 6 -17.46 28.35 -18.15
CA GLN A 6 -18.26 29.57 -18.34
C GLN A 6 -17.79 30.72 -17.45
N TYR A 7 -17.38 30.42 -16.21
CA TYR A 7 -16.96 31.42 -15.23
C TYR A 7 -15.42 31.56 -15.09
N GLY A 8 -14.62 30.95 -15.97
CA GLY A 8 -13.15 31.10 -15.97
C GLY A 8 -12.40 30.39 -14.83
N PHE A 9 -13.05 29.51 -14.06
CA PHE A 9 -12.45 28.76 -12.96
C PHE A 9 -11.78 27.44 -13.36
N LEU A 10 -11.81 27.07 -14.65
CA LEU A 10 -11.32 25.76 -15.11
C LEU A 10 -9.87 25.51 -14.69
N GLY A 11 -8.97 26.48 -14.86
CA GLY A 11 -7.56 26.36 -14.47
C GLY A 11 -7.37 26.16 -12.97
N TYR A 12 -8.16 26.85 -12.15
CA TYR A 12 -8.12 26.68 -10.69
C TYR A 12 -8.51 25.26 -10.29
N ILE A 13 -9.62 24.73 -10.83
CA ILE A 13 -10.08 23.38 -10.51
C ILE A 13 -9.07 22.32 -11.00
N LEU A 14 -8.53 22.45 -12.22
CA LEU A 14 -7.56 21.49 -12.73
C LEU A 14 -6.28 21.47 -11.88
N ASN A 15 -5.74 22.64 -11.52
CA ASN A 15 -4.45 22.74 -10.83
C ASN A 15 -4.54 22.50 -9.32
N PHE A 16 -5.64 22.88 -8.66
CA PHE A 16 -5.75 22.79 -7.19
C PHE A 16 -6.71 21.72 -6.70
N TRP A 17 -7.49 21.10 -7.59
CA TRP A 17 -8.35 19.98 -7.23
C TRP A 17 -7.88 18.71 -7.93
N PHE A 18 -7.93 18.66 -9.26
CA PHE A 18 -7.66 17.42 -9.99
C PHE A 18 -6.19 16.99 -9.93
N SER A 19 -5.24 17.91 -10.12
CA SER A 19 -3.81 17.56 -10.07
C SER A 19 -3.39 17.04 -8.67
N PRO A 20 -3.72 17.71 -7.55
CA PRO A 20 -3.42 17.19 -6.21
C PRO A 20 -4.17 15.89 -5.92
N ALA A 21 -5.45 15.79 -6.30
CA ALA A 21 -6.22 14.56 -6.12
C ALA A 21 -5.62 13.38 -6.91
N LEU A 22 -5.11 13.62 -8.12
CA LEU A 22 -4.43 12.60 -8.91
C LEU A 22 -3.14 12.14 -8.22
N VAL A 23 -2.29 13.08 -7.79
CA VAL A 23 -1.02 12.75 -7.13
C VAL A 23 -1.26 11.99 -5.83
N VAL A 24 -2.16 12.48 -4.97
CA VAL A 24 -2.49 11.84 -3.70
C VAL A 24 -3.21 10.50 -3.94
N GLY A 25 -4.15 10.45 -4.88
CA GLY A 25 -4.88 9.23 -5.21
C GLY A 25 -3.96 8.12 -5.71
N LEU A 26 -3.01 8.43 -6.60
CA LEU A 26 -2.01 7.48 -7.05
C LEU A 26 -1.07 7.04 -5.92
N ALA A 27 -0.64 7.97 -5.07
CA ALA A 27 0.24 7.65 -3.94
C ALA A 27 -0.46 6.74 -2.92
N LEU A 28 -1.70 7.03 -2.54
CA LEU A 28 -2.50 6.19 -1.64
C LEU A 28 -2.75 4.81 -2.27
N GLY A 29 -3.22 4.77 -3.53
CA GLY A 29 -3.46 3.52 -4.23
C GLY A 29 -2.21 2.64 -4.32
N LEU A 30 -1.04 3.22 -4.54
CA LEU A 30 0.21 2.45 -4.62
C LEU A 30 0.73 2.03 -3.24
N PHE A 31 0.90 2.97 -2.30
CA PHE A 31 1.62 2.74 -1.04
C PHE A 31 0.76 2.20 0.09
N PHE A 32 -0.55 2.43 0.06
CA PHE A 32 -1.49 2.01 1.12
C PHE A 32 -2.31 0.80 0.65
N ASP A 33 -2.78 0.81 -0.60
CA ASP A 33 -3.69 -0.24 -1.06
C ASP A 33 -2.94 -1.38 -1.79
N TYR A 34 -2.04 -1.08 -2.72
CA TYR A 34 -1.43 -2.12 -3.55
C TYR A 34 -0.19 -2.77 -2.92
N LEU A 35 0.86 -2.00 -2.63
CA LEU A 35 2.14 -2.53 -2.14
C LEU A 35 2.03 -3.33 -0.82
N PRO A 36 1.20 -2.91 0.15
CA PRO A 36 1.02 -3.68 1.38
C PRO A 36 0.25 -4.98 1.21
N HIS A 37 -0.54 -5.14 0.14
CA HIS A 37 -1.48 -6.25 -0.03
C HIS A 37 -1.14 -7.21 -1.17
N ARG A 38 -0.28 -6.80 -2.10
CA ARG A 38 0.22 -7.72 -3.15
C ARG A 38 0.90 -8.95 -2.52
N PRO A 39 0.69 -10.16 -3.05
CA PRO A 39 0.01 -10.48 -4.31
C PRO A 39 -1.49 -10.86 -4.17
N PHE A 40 -2.18 -10.39 -3.12
CA PHE A 40 -3.62 -10.62 -2.89
C PHE A 40 -4.00 -12.11 -2.81
N GLN A 41 -3.15 -12.93 -2.19
CA GLN A 41 -3.32 -14.39 -2.11
C GLN A 41 -3.94 -14.86 -0.78
N SER A 42 -4.00 -14.00 0.22
CA SER A 42 -4.47 -14.36 1.56
C SER A 42 -5.32 -13.25 2.15
N GLN A 43 -6.39 -13.65 2.85
CA GLN A 43 -7.21 -12.76 3.68
C GLN A 43 -7.04 -13.09 5.17
N GLU A 44 -6.15 -14.03 5.50
CA GLU A 44 -5.89 -14.46 6.87
C GLU A 44 -5.24 -13.35 7.69
N ARG A 45 -5.57 -13.33 8.98
CA ARG A 45 -5.20 -12.27 9.92
C ARG A 45 -3.71 -11.85 9.86
N TRP A 46 -2.80 -12.80 9.67
CA TRP A 46 -1.35 -12.58 9.77
C TRP A 46 -0.65 -12.39 8.42
N THR A 47 -1.36 -12.61 7.31
CA THR A 47 -0.79 -12.69 5.96
C THR A 47 -1.59 -11.90 4.92
N ASN A 48 -2.66 -11.20 5.34
CA ASN A 48 -3.47 -10.34 4.48
C ASN A 48 -2.76 -9.04 4.05
N ALA A 49 -1.69 -8.67 4.74
CA ALA A 49 -0.86 -7.51 4.47
C ALA A 49 0.62 -7.84 4.76
N ARG A 50 1.51 -6.87 4.52
CA ARG A 50 2.95 -7.04 4.66
C ARG A 50 3.58 -5.97 5.55
N VAL A 51 4.78 -6.26 6.04
CA VAL A 51 5.71 -5.30 6.62
C VAL A 51 6.95 -5.24 5.73
N TYR A 52 7.49 -4.05 5.50
CA TYR A 52 8.73 -3.85 4.76
C TYR A 52 9.57 -2.77 5.47
N PRO A 53 10.35 -3.14 6.50
CA PRO A 53 11.04 -2.18 7.35
C PRO A 53 12.03 -1.32 6.56
N SER A 54 11.87 0.00 6.63
CA SER A 54 12.81 0.96 6.04
C SER A 54 12.67 2.29 6.78
N PRO A 55 13.74 2.83 7.39
CA PRO A 55 13.68 4.12 8.08
C PRO A 55 13.27 5.27 7.16
N VAL A 56 13.73 5.23 5.90
CA VAL A 56 13.39 6.23 4.88
C VAL A 56 11.90 6.17 4.55
N LEU A 57 11.35 4.98 4.29
CA LEU A 57 9.92 4.84 4.02
C LEU A 57 9.08 5.15 5.26
N ASN A 58 9.52 4.75 6.46
CA ASN A 58 8.82 5.06 7.70
C ASN A 58 8.59 6.58 7.86
N LEU A 59 9.57 7.39 7.45
CA LEU A 59 9.41 8.84 7.41
C LEU A 59 8.50 9.30 6.26
N LEU A 60 8.79 8.85 5.03
CA LEU A 60 8.11 9.34 3.82
C LEU A 60 6.62 8.97 3.75
N ILE A 61 6.25 7.78 4.22
CA ILE A 61 4.88 7.27 4.20
C ILE A 61 4.31 7.09 5.61
N LEU A 62 4.82 7.85 6.60
CA LEU A 62 4.26 7.93 7.96
C LEU A 62 3.97 6.54 8.58
N GLY A 63 4.96 5.65 8.52
CA GLY A 63 4.89 4.31 9.10
C GLY A 63 4.05 3.29 8.35
N GLN A 64 3.50 3.60 7.17
CA GLN A 64 2.72 2.64 6.37
C GLN A 64 3.54 1.45 5.87
N ASN A 65 4.86 1.52 5.91
CA ASN A 65 5.71 0.36 5.65
C ASN A 65 5.56 -0.76 6.70
N TYR A 66 4.79 -0.51 7.77
CA TYR A 66 4.37 -1.48 8.79
C TYR A 66 2.86 -1.79 8.70
N HIS A 67 2.24 -1.70 7.53
CA HIS A 67 0.78 -1.81 7.36
C HIS A 67 0.15 -3.06 8.00
N LEU A 68 0.84 -4.21 8.00
CA LEU A 68 0.32 -5.40 8.70
C LEU A 68 0.10 -5.17 10.21
N VAL A 69 0.91 -4.31 10.86
CA VAL A 69 0.69 -3.94 12.27
C VAL A 69 -0.65 -3.23 12.45
N HIS A 70 -1.05 -2.39 11.48
CA HIS A 70 -2.37 -1.74 11.47
C HIS A 70 -3.49 -2.79 11.38
N HIS A 71 -3.36 -3.78 10.48
CA HIS A 71 -4.35 -4.86 10.35
C HIS A 71 -4.47 -5.71 11.62
N LEU A 72 -3.35 -6.00 12.28
CA LEU A 72 -3.32 -6.82 13.49
C LEU A 72 -3.85 -6.09 14.73
N TRP A 73 -3.50 -4.80 14.85
CA TRP A 73 -3.84 -3.96 15.99
C TRP A 73 -4.25 -2.54 15.53
N PRO A 74 -5.49 -2.37 15.02
CA PRO A 74 -5.96 -1.10 14.45
C PRO A 74 -5.96 0.08 15.44
N SER A 75 -5.97 -0.22 16.74
CA SER A 75 -5.93 0.78 17.81
C SER A 75 -4.55 1.38 18.06
N VAL A 76 -3.48 0.79 17.50
CA VAL A 76 -2.13 1.35 17.60
C VAL A 76 -2.05 2.56 16.67
N PRO A 77 -1.61 3.74 17.13
CA PRO A 77 -1.43 4.88 16.25
C PRO A 77 -0.19 4.69 15.36
N TRP A 78 -0.23 5.23 14.14
CA TRP A 78 0.76 4.97 13.09
C TRP A 78 2.22 5.24 13.50
N TYR A 79 2.47 6.28 14.29
CA TYR A 79 3.81 6.65 14.77
C TYR A 79 4.39 5.65 15.78
N ARG A 80 3.60 4.66 16.24
CA ARG A 80 4.06 3.56 17.11
C ARG A 80 4.22 2.23 16.37
N TYR A 81 3.86 2.14 15.08
CA TYR A 81 3.92 0.88 14.35
C TYR A 81 5.30 0.25 14.34
N GLN A 82 6.36 1.04 14.11
CA GLN A 82 7.73 0.52 14.14
C GLN A 82 8.09 -0.13 15.49
N ARG A 83 7.71 0.51 16.61
CA ARG A 83 7.96 -0.03 17.95
C ARG A 83 7.21 -1.34 18.18
N VAL A 84 5.95 -1.39 17.78
CA VAL A 84 5.13 -2.61 17.88
C VAL A 84 5.68 -3.72 16.99
N TYR A 85 6.08 -3.41 15.76
CA TYR A 85 6.74 -4.36 14.87
C TYR A 85 7.96 -4.99 15.53
N HIS A 86 8.86 -4.20 16.12
CA HIS A 86 10.05 -4.75 16.78
C HIS A 86 9.70 -5.63 17.99
N ALA A 87 8.71 -5.23 18.80
CA ALA A 87 8.26 -6.02 19.93
C ALA A 87 7.57 -7.34 19.53
N MET A 88 6.81 -7.32 18.43
CA MET A 88 5.99 -8.44 17.96
C MET A 88 6.66 -9.25 16.85
N ARG A 89 7.89 -8.91 16.47
CA ARG A 89 8.64 -9.60 15.41
C ARG A 89 8.69 -11.12 15.59
N PRO A 90 8.93 -11.68 16.79
CA PRO A 90 8.91 -13.14 16.97
C PRO A 90 7.54 -13.77 16.65
N ALA A 91 6.44 -13.10 17.01
CA ALA A 91 5.10 -13.58 16.70
C ALA A 91 4.79 -13.50 15.21
N LEU A 92 5.21 -12.41 14.54
CA LEU A 92 5.06 -12.27 13.08
C LEU A 92 5.81 -13.37 12.32
N GLU A 93 7.05 -13.66 12.73
CA GLU A 93 7.85 -14.74 12.15
C GLU A 93 7.21 -16.12 12.40
N ALA A 94 6.71 -16.37 13.62
CA ALA A 94 6.03 -17.63 13.97
C ALA A 94 4.75 -17.88 13.16
N HIS A 95 4.04 -16.82 12.76
CA HIS A 95 2.82 -16.91 11.94
C HIS A 95 3.10 -16.78 10.42
N GLY A 96 4.37 -16.71 10.00
CA GLY A 96 4.72 -16.62 8.58
C GLY A 96 4.33 -15.30 7.91
N SER A 97 4.20 -14.22 8.68
CA SER A 97 3.86 -12.90 8.15
C SER A 97 4.88 -12.43 7.11
N PRO A 98 4.46 -11.77 6.00
CA PRO A 98 5.41 -11.30 5.00
C PRO A 98 6.16 -10.06 5.51
N LEU A 99 7.46 -10.20 5.81
CA LEU A 99 8.32 -9.14 6.37
C LEU A 99 9.23 -8.46 5.33
N THR A 100 8.87 -8.56 4.04
CA THR A 100 9.59 -7.94 2.93
C THR A 100 8.61 -7.49 1.84
N LEU A 101 9.02 -6.46 1.10
CA LEU A 101 8.33 -6.05 -0.13
C LEU A 101 8.60 -7.03 -1.28
N GLY A 102 9.72 -7.76 -1.20
CA GLY A 102 10.14 -8.74 -2.20
C GLY A 102 10.51 -8.11 -3.55
N LEU A 103 10.84 -6.81 -3.62
CA LEU A 103 11.25 -6.17 -4.89
C LEU A 103 12.60 -6.66 -5.41
N TRP A 104 13.42 -7.24 -4.54
CA TRP A 104 14.70 -7.85 -4.91
C TRP A 104 14.55 -9.29 -5.42
N GLU A 105 13.36 -9.89 -5.29
CA GLU A 105 13.07 -11.24 -5.77
C GLU A 105 12.54 -11.16 -7.21
N PRO A 106 13.19 -11.79 -8.21
CA PRO A 106 12.83 -11.61 -9.61
C PRO A 106 11.35 -11.91 -9.91
N LYS A 107 10.80 -12.98 -9.35
CA LYS A 107 9.38 -13.35 -9.55
C LYS A 107 8.42 -12.28 -9.00
N SER A 108 8.70 -11.78 -7.80
CA SER A 108 7.88 -10.74 -7.18
C SER A 108 8.02 -9.43 -7.95
N LEU A 109 9.24 -9.02 -8.34
CA LEU A 109 9.46 -7.82 -9.13
C LEU A 109 8.74 -7.89 -10.49
N MET A 110 8.86 -9.00 -11.23
CA MET A 110 8.15 -9.18 -12.50
C MET A 110 6.63 -9.16 -12.32
N GLY A 111 6.12 -9.76 -11.25
CA GLY A 111 4.69 -9.68 -10.91
C GLY A 111 4.23 -8.24 -10.63
N PHE A 112 5.06 -7.45 -9.94
CA PHE A 112 4.79 -6.03 -9.72
C PHE A 112 4.78 -5.23 -11.02
N LEU A 113 5.78 -5.40 -11.89
CA LEU A 113 5.85 -4.69 -13.17
C LEU A 113 4.68 -5.07 -14.08
N TYR A 114 4.29 -6.35 -14.09
CA TYR A 114 3.10 -6.80 -14.80
C TYR A 114 1.84 -6.13 -14.29
N ASP A 115 1.66 -6.04 -12.97
CA ASP A 115 0.48 -5.41 -12.38
C ASP A 115 0.43 -3.89 -12.63
N LEU A 116 1.59 -3.24 -12.67
CA LEU A 116 1.71 -1.79 -12.93
C LEU A 116 1.36 -1.43 -14.39
N VAL A 117 1.75 -2.29 -15.35
CA VAL A 117 1.61 -1.99 -16.79
C VAL A 117 0.34 -2.58 -17.38
N LEU A 118 -0.01 -3.82 -17.00
CA LEU A 118 -1.13 -4.55 -17.59
C LEU A 118 -2.20 -4.91 -16.55
N GLY A 119 -1.83 -5.57 -15.45
CA GLY A 119 -2.74 -5.83 -14.31
C GLY A 119 -3.92 -6.76 -14.58
N ILE A 120 -3.97 -7.46 -15.72
CA ILE A 120 -5.10 -8.33 -16.07
C ILE A 120 -4.90 -9.73 -15.47
N ARG A 121 -5.62 -10.05 -14.38
CA ARG A 121 -5.60 -11.40 -13.77
C ARG A 121 -6.97 -12.06 -13.92
N PHE A 122 -7.00 -13.24 -14.54
CA PHE A 122 -8.19 -14.07 -14.56
C PHE A 122 -8.23 -14.95 -13.31
N HIS A 123 -9.24 -14.75 -12.46
CA HIS A 123 -9.49 -15.66 -11.35
C HIS A 123 -10.09 -16.94 -11.91
N ARG A 124 -9.39 -18.07 -11.74
CA ARG A 124 -10.03 -19.37 -11.89
C ARG A 124 -10.75 -19.65 -10.58
N SER A 125 -12.06 -19.84 -10.64
CA SER A 125 -12.79 -20.40 -9.51
C SER A 125 -12.18 -21.77 -9.21
N HIS A 126 -11.52 -21.91 -8.06
CA HIS A 126 -11.17 -23.24 -7.58
C HIS A 126 -12.48 -23.95 -7.23
N PRO A 127 -12.67 -25.22 -7.68
CA PRO A 127 -13.83 -26.02 -7.32
C PRO A 127 -13.91 -26.30 -5.82
#